data_AF-A0A7X9C656-F1
#
_entry.id   AF-A0A7X9C656-F1
#
_cell.length_a   1.000
_cell.length_b   1.000
_cell.length_c   1.000
_cell.angle_alpha   90.00
_cell.angle_beta   90.00
_cell.angle_gamma   90.00
#
_symmetry.space_group_name_H-M   'P 1'
#
loop_
_entity.id
_entity.type
_entity.pdbx_description
1 polymer ?
#
loop_
_entity_poly.entity_id
_entity_poly.type
_entity_poly.pdbx_seq_one_letter_code
_entity_poly.pdbx_strand_id
1 'polypeptide(L)'
;MKPLIVHSLIFLSLLNLSCFQKRETVKSDEDYKPSGIQKPAFYLSFPTDTIPLGTELLEGFIHNNTSMDFTFGADYSLDYHEDSVWRSVVHPEGLAFNSMAYALPDNDSISFKVSFFSDEVKYELGKYRVRKTVSTRFVQDFYVVDSLYSATDAWKDDPIVEKEYELMLQFDTLIVGEDSVSFTIKNNSNVEVFPLEFYILQYYDEENDRWLDYYYHSYKPGYIGVIKPGQSMDCTIHLNTKQPYRFSKEKELYLNKYFLRPGKYRLYKDIDIVLNKEFYLLP
;
A
#
# COMPACT_ATOMS: atom_id res chain seq x y z
N MET A 1 -57.88 4.69 16.77
CA MET A 1 -57.64 3.66 15.74
C MET A 1 -57.54 4.32 14.37
N LYS A 2 -56.33 4.39 13.83
CA LYS A 2 -55.90 4.24 12.42
C LYS A 2 -54.39 4.55 12.39
N PRO A 3 -53.52 3.67 11.88
CA PRO A 3 -52.08 3.85 11.94
C PRO A 3 -51.60 4.71 10.75
N LEU A 4 -50.64 5.60 10.99
CA LEU A 4 -49.89 6.26 9.91
C LEU A 4 -48.53 5.56 9.79
N ILE A 5 -48.37 4.79 8.72
CA ILE A 5 -47.15 4.08 8.35
C ILE A 5 -46.28 5.02 7.51
N VAL A 6 -45.08 5.28 8.04
CA VAL A 6 -43.73 5.28 7.41
C VAL A 6 -43.62 5.79 5.96
N HIS A 7 -42.70 6.73 5.73
CA HIS A 7 -41.62 6.60 4.73
C HIS A 7 -40.40 7.40 5.22
N SER A 8 -39.49 6.72 5.92
CA SER A 8 -38.11 7.21 6.12
C SER A 8 -37.35 7.00 4.81
N LEU A 9 -37.02 8.09 4.11
CA LEU A 9 -35.97 8.06 3.10
C LEU A 9 -34.62 8.10 3.83
N ILE A 10 -34.00 6.94 3.99
CA ILE A 10 -32.58 6.83 4.32
C ILE A 10 -31.82 7.00 3.00
N PHE A 11 -31.32 8.21 2.76
CA PHE A 11 -30.36 8.46 1.69
C PHE A 11 -28.99 7.98 2.19
N LEU A 12 -28.67 6.72 1.90
CA LEU A 12 -27.35 6.14 2.15
C LEU A 12 -26.41 6.62 1.05
N SER A 13 -25.79 7.78 1.23
CA SER A 13 -24.72 8.26 0.34
C SER A 13 -23.44 7.47 0.59
N LEU A 14 -23.36 6.28 0.00
CA LEU A 14 -22.09 5.63 -0.33
C LEU A 14 -21.46 6.44 -1.49
N LEU A 15 -20.78 7.53 -1.17
CA LEU A 15 -19.89 8.17 -2.14
C LEU A 15 -18.64 7.31 -2.22
N ASN A 16 -18.69 6.43 -3.21
CA ASN A 16 -17.68 5.48 -3.63
C ASN A 16 -16.34 6.18 -3.88
N LEU A 17 -15.26 5.65 -3.31
CA LEU A 17 -13.95 5.75 -3.94
C LEU A 17 -14.09 5.11 -5.32
N SER A 18 -13.98 5.90 -6.39
CA SER A 18 -13.87 5.38 -7.74
C SER A 18 -12.39 5.33 -8.12
N CYS A 19 -11.67 4.29 -7.66
CA CYS A 19 -10.43 3.93 -8.34
C CYS A 19 -10.84 3.09 -9.54
N PHE A 20 -10.55 3.56 -10.76
CA PHE A 20 -10.81 2.80 -11.97
C PHE A 20 -9.50 2.19 -12.43
N GLN A 21 -9.49 0.86 -12.53
CA GLN A 21 -8.39 0.18 -13.19
C GLN A 21 -8.55 0.38 -14.69
N LYS A 22 -7.85 1.38 -15.24
CA LYS A 22 -7.77 1.57 -16.68
C LYS A 22 -6.93 0.42 -17.25
N ARG A 23 -7.60 -0.55 -17.87
CA ARG A 23 -6.93 -1.58 -18.65
C ARG A 23 -6.38 -0.89 -19.89
N GLU A 24 -5.12 -0.50 -19.89
CA GLU A 24 -4.50 -0.05 -21.13
C GLU A 24 -4.54 -1.21 -22.11
N THR A 25 -5.22 -0.98 -23.25
CA THR A 25 -5.07 -1.81 -24.43
C THR A 25 -3.64 -1.63 -24.86
N VAL A 26 -2.76 -2.55 -24.44
CA VAL A 26 -1.39 -2.65 -24.92
C VAL A 26 -1.49 -2.61 -26.44
N LYS A 27 -1.11 -1.47 -27.03
CA LYS A 27 -0.75 -1.46 -28.45
C LYS A 27 0.35 -2.49 -28.55
N SER A 28 0.17 -3.44 -29.45
CA SER A 28 1.18 -4.44 -29.77
C SER A 28 2.37 -3.70 -30.40
N ASP A 29 3.21 -3.11 -29.57
CA ASP A 29 4.57 -2.80 -29.95
C ASP A 29 5.27 -4.16 -30.04
N GLU A 30 5.41 -4.60 -31.28
CA GLU A 30 6.36 -5.61 -31.66
C GLU A 30 7.72 -5.25 -31.04
N ASP A 31 8.31 -6.23 -30.33
CA ASP A 31 9.72 -6.33 -29.90
C ASP A 31 10.05 -6.11 -28.40
N TYR A 32 9.15 -6.45 -27.47
CA TYR A 32 9.58 -6.88 -26.13
C TYR A 32 10.17 -8.30 -26.20
N LYS A 33 11.47 -8.39 -26.51
CA LYS A 33 12.26 -9.60 -26.23
C LYS A 33 12.51 -9.67 -24.72
N PRO A 34 12.04 -10.72 -24.00
CA PRO A 34 12.40 -10.90 -22.60
C PRO A 34 13.91 -11.16 -22.50
N SER A 35 14.65 -10.13 -22.11
CA SER A 35 16.09 -10.19 -21.88
C SER A 35 16.36 -10.93 -20.56
N GLY A 36 16.73 -12.21 -20.64
CA GLY A 36 17.21 -12.98 -19.49
C GLY A 36 16.13 -13.27 -18.43
N ILE A 37 16.45 -14.20 -17.53
CA ILE A 37 15.61 -14.49 -16.36
C ILE A 37 15.70 -13.27 -15.44
N GLN A 38 14.77 -12.33 -15.58
CA GLN A 38 14.69 -11.16 -14.69
C GLN A 38 14.38 -11.66 -13.28
N LYS A 39 15.25 -11.34 -12.31
CA LYS A 39 15.03 -11.70 -10.91
C LYS A 39 13.70 -11.09 -10.42
N PRO A 40 12.92 -11.77 -9.57
CA PRO A 40 11.74 -11.18 -8.96
C PRO A 40 12.12 -9.96 -8.12
N ALA A 41 11.32 -8.91 -8.18
CA ALA A 41 11.51 -7.69 -7.39
C ALA A 41 11.64 -8.01 -5.89
N PHE A 42 10.81 -8.95 -5.42
CA PHE A 42 10.87 -9.49 -4.08
C PHE A 42 10.70 -11.00 -4.10
N TYR A 43 11.36 -11.69 -3.18
CA TYR A 43 11.09 -13.10 -2.91
C TYR A 43 11.49 -13.50 -1.50
N LEU A 44 10.85 -14.57 -1.02
CA LEU A 44 11.24 -15.26 0.22
C LEU A 44 12.13 -16.45 -0.14
N SER A 45 13.12 -16.74 0.70
CA SER A 45 13.92 -17.96 0.60
C SER A 45 14.07 -18.66 1.95
N PHE A 46 14.28 -19.98 1.87
CA PHE A 46 14.66 -20.82 2.99
C PHE A 46 15.95 -21.56 2.64
N PRO A 47 16.76 -21.99 3.62
CA PRO A 47 17.92 -22.85 3.37
C PRO A 47 17.58 -24.17 2.67
N THR A 48 16.35 -24.66 2.86
CA THR A 48 15.83 -25.90 2.29
C THR A 48 14.32 -25.77 2.05
N ASP A 49 13.81 -26.44 1.00
CA ASP A 49 12.38 -26.54 0.72
C ASP A 49 11.72 -27.73 1.45
N THR A 50 12.49 -28.46 2.24
CA THR A 50 12.04 -29.60 3.05
C THR A 50 12.45 -29.40 4.50
N ILE A 51 11.48 -29.49 5.41
CA ILE A 51 11.63 -29.18 6.82
C ILE A 51 11.14 -30.39 7.63
N PRO A 52 11.92 -30.89 8.60
CA PRO A 52 11.49 -31.99 9.47
C PRO A 52 10.26 -31.63 10.29
N LEU A 53 9.35 -32.59 10.46
CA LEU A 53 8.22 -32.50 11.38
C LEU A 53 8.75 -32.33 12.81
N GLY A 54 8.13 -31.43 13.57
CA GLY A 54 8.59 -31.07 14.92
C GLY A 54 9.67 -29.99 14.95
N THR A 55 10.05 -29.41 13.80
CA THR A 55 10.83 -28.16 13.78
C THR A 55 10.07 -27.07 14.54
N GLU A 56 10.68 -26.46 15.54
CA GLU A 56 10.03 -25.40 16.33
C GLU A 56 10.14 -24.03 15.64
N LEU A 57 11.25 -23.80 14.94
CA LEU A 57 11.63 -22.51 14.39
C LEU A 57 12.25 -22.69 13.00
N LEU A 58 11.71 -21.97 12.02
CA LEU A 58 12.26 -21.86 10.67
C LEU A 58 12.85 -20.46 10.48
N GLU A 59 14.11 -20.39 10.08
CA GLU A 59 14.74 -19.15 9.63
C GLU A 59 14.69 -19.05 8.10
N GLY A 60 14.28 -17.90 7.60
CA GLY A 60 14.24 -17.58 6.16
C GLY A 60 14.73 -16.18 5.88
N PHE A 61 14.75 -15.79 4.62
CA PHE A 61 15.20 -14.47 4.17
C PHE A 61 14.16 -13.80 3.29
N ILE A 62 13.98 -12.50 3.47
CA ILE A 62 13.28 -11.62 2.55
C ILE A 62 14.35 -10.91 1.71
N HIS A 63 14.20 -10.98 0.39
CA HIS A 63 15.11 -10.32 -0.55
C HIS A 63 14.39 -9.17 -1.25
N ASN A 64 15.03 -8.00 -1.27
CA ASN A 64 14.62 -6.83 -2.02
C ASN A 64 15.60 -6.61 -3.18
N ASN A 65 15.15 -6.79 -4.41
CA ASN A 65 15.95 -6.55 -5.61
C ASN A 65 15.54 -5.24 -6.31
N THR A 66 14.91 -4.32 -5.60
CA THR A 66 14.47 -3.02 -6.12
C THR A 66 15.42 -1.91 -5.70
N SER A 67 15.32 -0.75 -6.33
CA SER A 67 16.05 0.46 -5.93
C SER A 67 15.33 1.27 -4.83
N MET A 68 14.42 0.65 -4.08
CA MET A 68 13.60 1.31 -3.07
C MET A 68 13.70 0.57 -1.74
N ASP A 69 13.69 1.33 -0.64
CA ASP A 69 13.58 0.77 0.70
C ASP A 69 12.14 0.34 0.98
N PHE A 70 12.02 -0.79 1.68
CA PHE A 70 10.77 -1.33 2.17
C PHE A 70 10.84 -1.55 3.68
N THR A 71 9.70 -1.88 4.27
CA THR A 71 9.59 -2.29 5.65
C THR A 71 8.73 -3.53 5.75
N PHE A 72 8.86 -4.29 6.83
CA PHE A 72 8.00 -5.44 7.12
C PHE A 72 7.81 -5.62 8.63
N GLY A 73 6.71 -6.24 9.02
CA GLY A 73 6.44 -6.56 10.43
C GLY A 73 7.04 -7.90 10.86
N ALA A 74 6.94 -8.24 12.14
CA ALA A 74 7.30 -9.57 12.63
C ALA A 74 6.27 -10.65 12.25
N ASP A 75 5.04 -10.24 11.95
CA ASP A 75 3.92 -11.09 11.64
C ASP A 75 4.13 -11.94 10.39
N TYR A 76 3.56 -13.13 10.39
CA TYR A 76 3.51 -14.04 9.25
C TYR A 76 2.24 -14.87 9.32
N SER A 77 1.80 -15.35 8.16
CA SER A 77 0.77 -16.40 8.09
C SER A 77 1.39 -17.69 7.59
N LEU A 78 0.88 -18.80 8.11
CA LEU A 78 1.14 -20.13 7.60
C LEU A 78 -0.11 -20.65 6.94
N ASP A 79 0.02 -21.25 5.76
CA ASP A 79 -1.05 -22.04 5.18
C ASP A 79 -0.58 -23.45 4.88
N TYR A 80 -1.50 -24.39 4.99
CA TYR A 80 -1.36 -25.78 4.57
C TYR A 80 -2.15 -26.01 3.28
N HIS A 81 -1.60 -26.84 2.39
CA HIS A 81 -2.23 -27.18 1.13
C HIS A 81 -2.93 -28.54 1.22
N GLU A 82 -4.26 -28.53 1.19
CA GLU A 82 -5.13 -29.71 1.30
C GLU A 82 -6.18 -29.65 0.19
N ASP A 83 -6.41 -30.77 -0.51
CA ASP A 83 -7.44 -30.88 -1.55
C ASP A 83 -7.38 -29.79 -2.64
N SER A 84 -6.16 -29.41 -3.05
CA SER A 84 -5.90 -28.32 -4.01
C SER A 84 -6.28 -26.91 -3.52
N VAL A 85 -6.48 -26.73 -2.23
CA VAL A 85 -6.83 -25.45 -1.60
C VAL A 85 -5.82 -25.12 -0.50
N TRP A 86 -5.45 -23.84 -0.42
CA TRP A 86 -4.67 -23.32 0.70
C TRP A 86 -5.59 -22.95 1.86
N ARG A 87 -5.36 -23.56 3.02
CA ARG A 87 -6.06 -23.26 4.27
C ARG A 87 -5.10 -22.62 5.26
N SER A 88 -5.51 -21.52 5.88
CA SER A 88 -4.67 -20.87 6.89
C SER A 88 -4.60 -21.70 8.15
N VAL A 89 -3.39 -21.88 8.66
CA VAL A 89 -3.12 -22.49 9.95
C VAL A 89 -3.54 -21.49 11.02
N VAL A 90 -4.42 -21.91 11.93
CA VAL A 90 -4.89 -21.07 13.03
C VAL A 90 -3.79 -21.02 14.08
N HIS A 91 -3.27 -19.82 14.34
CA HIS A 91 -2.32 -19.59 15.42
C HIS A 91 -2.97 -19.82 16.79
N PRO A 92 -2.20 -20.19 17.82
CA PRO A 92 -2.73 -20.34 19.17
C PRO A 92 -3.40 -19.07 19.69
N GLU A 93 -4.40 -19.24 20.55
CA GLU A 93 -5.07 -18.10 21.20
C GLU A 93 -4.07 -17.30 22.05
N GLY A 94 -4.18 -15.97 21.99
CA GLY A 94 -3.29 -15.08 22.74
C GLY A 94 -1.94 -14.82 22.07
N LEU A 95 -1.66 -15.40 20.89
CA LEU A 95 -0.51 -15.00 20.10
C LEU A 95 -0.67 -13.54 19.65
N ALA A 96 0.28 -12.70 20.07
CA ALA A 96 0.40 -11.33 19.62
C ALA A 96 1.74 -11.17 18.89
N PHE A 97 1.69 -10.64 17.67
CA PHE A 97 2.89 -10.17 17.00
C PHE A 97 3.22 -8.77 17.52
N ASN A 98 4.49 -8.54 17.82
CA ASN A 98 4.94 -7.19 18.10
C ASN A 98 4.86 -6.37 16.80
N SER A 99 4.32 -5.15 16.89
CA SER A 99 4.20 -4.22 15.76
C SER A 99 5.55 -3.56 15.39
N MET A 100 6.67 -4.25 15.59
CA MET A 100 7.98 -3.73 15.21
C MET A 100 8.11 -3.80 13.69
N ALA A 101 8.38 -2.65 13.08
CA ALA A 101 8.73 -2.55 11.68
C ALA A 101 10.25 -2.74 11.54
N TYR A 102 10.65 -3.68 10.69
CA TYR A 102 12.03 -3.89 10.26
C TYR A 102 12.22 -3.18 8.92
N ALA A 103 13.30 -2.42 8.77
CA ALA A 103 13.70 -1.84 7.48
C ALA A 103 14.28 -2.94 6.60
N LEU A 104 13.94 -2.94 5.32
CA LEU A 104 14.47 -3.80 4.26
C LEU A 104 15.07 -2.90 3.18
N PRO A 105 16.37 -2.59 3.25
CA PRO A 105 17.03 -1.69 2.32
C PRO A 105 16.94 -2.16 0.87
N ASP A 106 17.15 -1.23 -0.05
CA ASP A 106 17.30 -1.50 -1.48
C ASP A 106 18.41 -2.53 -1.76
N ASN A 107 18.19 -3.42 -2.73
CA ASN A 107 19.15 -4.45 -3.15
C ASN A 107 19.73 -5.34 -2.02
N ASP A 108 19.02 -5.46 -0.88
CA ASP A 108 19.49 -6.17 0.31
C ASP A 108 18.60 -7.36 0.70
N SER A 109 19.02 -8.12 1.70
CA SER A 109 18.34 -9.30 2.22
C SER A 109 18.37 -9.35 3.74
N ILE A 110 17.23 -9.66 4.35
CA ILE A 110 17.10 -9.71 5.80
C ILE A 110 16.49 -11.03 6.25
N SER A 111 17.09 -11.62 7.29
CA SER A 111 16.58 -12.82 7.93
C SER A 111 15.31 -12.54 8.72
N PHE A 112 14.36 -13.47 8.67
CA PHE A 112 13.18 -13.49 9.53
C PHE A 112 12.96 -14.89 10.09
N LYS A 113 12.15 -14.99 11.15
CA LYS A 113 11.88 -16.25 11.85
C LYS A 113 10.39 -16.56 11.85
N VAL A 114 10.10 -17.84 11.71
CA VAL A 114 8.74 -18.41 11.71
C VAL A 114 8.70 -19.47 12.81
N SER A 115 7.90 -19.23 13.83
CA SER A 115 7.64 -20.20 14.90
C SER A 115 6.48 -21.11 14.50
N PHE A 116 6.65 -22.41 14.65
CA PHE A 116 5.56 -23.36 14.41
C PHE A 116 4.68 -23.56 15.65
N PHE A 117 5.12 -23.24 16.87
CA PHE A 117 4.34 -23.48 18.09
C PHE A 117 3.88 -24.94 18.17
N SER A 118 4.78 -25.89 17.90
CA SER A 118 4.47 -27.32 17.76
C SER A 118 3.88 -27.96 19.02
N ASP A 119 4.03 -27.32 20.19
CA ASP A 119 3.38 -27.73 21.44
C ASP A 119 1.86 -27.44 21.45
N GLU A 120 1.42 -26.46 20.67
CA GLU A 120 0.04 -25.95 20.65
C GLU A 120 -0.68 -26.25 19.33
N VAL A 121 0.07 -26.33 18.22
CA VAL A 121 -0.44 -26.60 16.88
C VAL A 121 0.08 -27.95 16.38
N LYS A 122 -0.84 -28.86 16.06
CA LYS A 122 -0.51 -30.14 15.45
C LYS A 122 -0.37 -29.99 13.94
N TYR A 123 0.87 -30.13 13.44
CA TYR A 123 1.16 -30.09 12.02
C TYR A 123 1.04 -31.49 11.39
N GLU A 124 0.55 -31.51 10.16
CA GLU A 124 0.53 -32.69 9.31
C GLU A 124 1.70 -32.68 8.32
N LEU A 125 2.11 -33.85 7.86
CA LEU A 125 3.06 -33.96 6.77
C LEU A 125 2.42 -33.43 5.48
N GLY A 126 3.19 -32.70 4.67
CA GLY A 126 2.68 -32.20 3.39
C GLY A 126 3.22 -30.83 3.03
N LYS A 127 2.49 -30.13 2.15
CA LYS A 127 2.94 -28.88 1.54
C LYS A 127 2.38 -27.68 2.29
N TYR A 128 3.25 -26.76 2.65
CA TYR A 128 2.94 -25.54 3.37
C TYR A 128 3.46 -24.31 2.62
N ARG A 129 3.01 -23.14 3.02
CA ARG A 129 3.64 -21.87 2.64
C ARG A 129 3.65 -20.88 3.80
N VAL A 130 4.74 -20.11 3.87
CA VAL A 130 4.78 -18.89 4.66
C VAL A 130 4.34 -17.73 3.77
N ARG A 131 3.52 -16.84 4.32
CA ARG A 131 3.28 -15.52 3.74
C ARG A 131 3.84 -14.41 4.62
N LYS A 132 4.42 -13.41 3.97
CA LYS A 132 4.90 -12.16 4.56
C LYS A 132 4.41 -11.00 3.72
N THR A 133 4.22 -9.85 4.34
CA THR A 133 3.96 -8.60 3.62
C THR A 133 5.16 -7.68 3.79
N VAL A 134 5.63 -7.11 2.70
CA VAL A 134 6.53 -5.95 2.70
C VAL A 134 5.77 -4.73 2.23
N SER A 135 6.08 -3.58 2.80
CA SER A 135 5.36 -2.33 2.55
C SER A 135 6.33 -1.19 2.31
N THR A 136 5.97 -0.27 1.43
CA THR A 136 6.68 1.01 1.28
C THR A 136 5.68 2.15 1.17
N ARG A 137 6.19 3.37 1.33
CA ARG A 137 5.42 4.61 1.29
C ARG A 137 5.95 5.50 0.19
N PHE A 138 5.10 5.80 -0.78
CA PHE A 138 5.35 6.90 -1.71
C PHE A 138 5.18 8.24 -1.03
N VAL A 139 6.00 9.20 -1.46
CA VAL A 139 5.96 10.58 -1.03
C VAL A 139 6.01 11.45 -2.26
N GLN A 140 4.99 12.28 -2.50
CA GLN A 140 5.00 13.26 -3.57
C GLN A 140 4.61 14.63 -3.03
N ASP A 141 5.46 15.63 -3.27
CA ASP A 141 5.21 17.02 -2.90
C ASP A 141 4.50 17.74 -4.06
N PHE A 142 3.63 18.69 -3.73
CA PHE A 142 2.96 19.58 -4.70
C PHE A 142 2.59 20.90 -4.05
N TYR A 143 2.18 21.89 -4.85
CA TYR A 143 1.77 23.21 -4.36
C TYR A 143 0.30 23.47 -4.57
N VAL A 144 -0.28 24.29 -3.70
CA VAL A 144 -1.62 24.85 -3.88
C VAL A 144 -1.49 26.37 -4.05
N VAL A 145 -2.21 26.94 -5.03
CA VAL A 145 -2.17 28.37 -5.37
C VAL A 145 -3.55 28.98 -5.53
N ASP A 146 -3.70 30.27 -5.21
CA ASP A 146 -4.99 30.98 -5.25
C ASP A 146 -5.51 31.33 -6.64
N SER A 147 -4.67 31.31 -7.67
CA SER A 147 -5.04 31.69 -9.03
C SER A 147 -4.11 31.06 -10.06
N LEU A 148 -4.47 31.17 -11.34
CA LEU A 148 -3.77 30.61 -12.51
C LEU A 148 -2.31 31.10 -12.71
N TYR A 149 -1.75 31.88 -11.78
CA TYR A 149 -0.31 32.11 -11.79
C TYR A 149 0.38 30.80 -11.43
N SER A 150 0.70 30.04 -12.49
CA SER A 150 1.58 28.89 -12.43
C SER A 150 2.83 29.30 -11.65
N ALA A 151 3.18 28.56 -10.60
CA ALA A 151 4.56 28.49 -10.17
C ALA A 151 5.33 27.71 -11.25
N THR A 152 5.46 28.30 -12.44
CA THR A 152 6.35 27.80 -13.48
C THR A 152 7.75 27.84 -12.89
N ASP A 153 8.44 26.70 -12.93
CA ASP A 153 9.79 26.46 -12.40
C ASP A 153 9.92 26.06 -10.92
N ALA A 154 8.85 25.70 -10.20
CA ALA A 154 8.99 25.27 -8.81
C ALA A 154 9.77 23.96 -8.63
N TRP A 155 9.67 23.01 -9.58
CA TRP A 155 10.42 21.74 -9.54
C TRP A 155 10.75 21.29 -10.96
N LYS A 156 12.04 21.20 -11.27
CA LYS A 156 12.53 20.30 -12.33
C LYS A 156 13.10 19.12 -11.59
N ASP A 157 12.33 18.04 -11.50
CA ASP A 157 12.90 16.80 -11.01
C ASP A 157 14.07 16.38 -11.91
N ASP A 158 15.09 15.82 -11.27
CA ASP A 158 16.14 15.07 -11.91
C ASP A 158 15.53 14.06 -12.90
N PRO A 159 16.25 13.68 -13.98
CA PRO A 159 15.74 12.74 -14.97
C PRO A 159 15.10 11.53 -14.28
N ILE A 160 13.83 11.29 -14.58
CA ILE A 160 13.04 10.17 -14.03
C ILE A 160 13.77 8.89 -14.40
N VAL A 161 14.57 8.37 -13.47
CA VAL A 161 15.00 6.98 -13.52
C VAL A 161 13.73 6.18 -13.28
N GLU A 162 13.31 5.41 -14.29
CA GLU A 162 12.13 4.55 -14.17
C GLU A 162 12.31 3.65 -12.95
N LYS A 163 11.41 3.81 -11.97
CA LYS A 163 11.44 3.03 -10.73
C LYS A 163 10.53 1.82 -10.88
N GLU A 164 10.77 0.76 -10.11
CA GLU A 164 9.91 -0.43 -10.10
C GLU A 164 8.48 -0.08 -9.69
N TYR A 165 8.32 0.95 -8.85
CA TYR A 165 7.02 1.48 -8.46
C TYR A 165 7.05 3.00 -8.43
N GLU A 166 5.98 3.61 -8.94
CA GLU A 166 5.89 5.06 -9.07
C GLU A 166 4.53 5.55 -8.62
N LEU A 167 4.51 6.69 -7.93
CA LEU A 167 3.32 7.51 -7.75
C LEU A 167 3.50 8.78 -8.57
N MET A 168 2.54 9.06 -9.44
CA MET A 168 2.57 10.20 -10.35
C MET A 168 1.40 11.11 -10.05
N LEU A 169 1.67 12.37 -9.69
CA LEU A 169 0.67 13.43 -9.78
C LEU A 169 0.64 13.93 -11.22
N GLN A 170 -0.56 14.20 -11.73
CA GLN A 170 -0.72 14.78 -13.08
C GLN A 170 -0.51 16.31 -13.09
N PHE A 171 0.00 16.85 -11.98
CA PHE A 171 0.20 18.27 -11.73
C PHE A 171 1.26 18.46 -10.65
N ASP A 172 2.02 19.55 -10.76
CA ASP A 172 2.91 20.01 -9.68
C ASP A 172 2.25 21.10 -8.83
N THR A 173 1.21 21.73 -9.39
CA THR A 173 0.45 22.82 -8.77
C THR A 173 -1.04 22.57 -8.94
N LEU A 174 -1.77 22.68 -7.83
CA LEU A 174 -3.21 22.58 -7.74
C LEU A 174 -3.81 23.96 -7.43
N ILE A 175 -4.94 24.30 -8.04
CA ILE A 175 -5.59 25.58 -7.79
C ILE A 175 -6.51 25.44 -6.56
N VAL A 176 -6.56 26.47 -5.72
CA VAL A 176 -7.53 26.53 -4.63
C VAL A 176 -8.94 26.41 -5.18
N GLY A 177 -9.71 25.50 -4.58
CA GLY A 177 -11.09 25.23 -4.97
C GLY A 177 -11.30 24.01 -5.84
N GLU A 178 -10.22 23.36 -6.28
CA GLU A 178 -10.29 21.97 -6.73
C GLU A 178 -10.91 21.10 -5.64
N ASP A 179 -11.82 20.22 -6.06
CA ASP A 179 -12.57 19.35 -5.16
C ASP A 179 -11.90 17.99 -4.98
N SER A 180 -10.82 17.74 -5.73
CA SER A 180 -10.14 16.46 -5.74
C SER A 180 -8.66 16.57 -6.08
N VAL A 181 -7.92 15.52 -5.70
CA VAL A 181 -6.53 15.27 -6.08
C VAL A 181 -6.47 13.93 -6.78
N SER A 182 -6.07 13.92 -8.05
CA SER A 182 -5.87 12.70 -8.83
C SER A 182 -4.40 12.34 -8.97
N PHE A 183 -4.11 11.06 -8.84
CA PHE A 183 -2.76 10.50 -9.00
C PHE A 183 -2.84 9.10 -9.61
N THR A 184 -1.73 8.65 -10.18
CA THR A 184 -1.60 7.31 -10.76
C THR A 184 -0.52 6.55 -10.00
N ILE A 185 -0.79 5.30 -9.63
CA ILE A 185 0.25 4.37 -9.15
C ILE A 185 0.61 3.46 -10.31
N LYS A 186 1.90 3.39 -10.68
CA LYS A 186 2.42 2.50 -11.73
C LYS A 186 3.23 1.36 -11.10
N ASN A 187 3.01 0.15 -11.57
CA ASN A 187 3.77 -1.04 -11.18
C ASN A 187 4.62 -1.51 -12.37
N ASN A 188 5.88 -1.10 -12.42
CA ASN A 188 6.86 -1.52 -13.42
C ASN A 188 7.59 -2.81 -13.01
N SER A 189 7.29 -3.36 -11.84
CA SER A 189 7.88 -4.60 -11.34
C SER A 189 7.24 -5.85 -11.95
N ASN A 190 7.80 -7.02 -11.60
CA ASN A 190 7.27 -8.33 -11.96
C ASN A 190 6.44 -9.00 -10.85
N VAL A 191 6.04 -8.27 -9.81
CA VAL A 191 5.16 -8.76 -8.73
C VAL A 191 3.87 -7.95 -8.64
N GLU A 192 2.82 -8.52 -8.06
CA GLU A 192 1.57 -7.79 -7.80
C GLU A 192 1.74 -6.82 -6.62
N VAL A 193 1.07 -5.67 -6.71
CA VAL A 193 1.09 -4.62 -5.69
C VAL A 193 -0.32 -4.33 -5.22
N PHE A 194 -0.48 -4.09 -3.92
CA PHE A 194 -1.76 -3.85 -3.26
C PHE A 194 -1.76 -2.47 -2.59
N PRO A 195 -2.23 -1.42 -3.28
CA PRO A 195 -2.37 -0.11 -2.68
C PRO A 195 -3.35 -0.13 -1.51
N LEU A 196 -2.91 0.40 -0.37
CA LEU A 196 -3.75 0.49 0.82
C LEU A 196 -4.87 1.51 0.59
N GLU A 197 -6.04 1.35 1.20
CA GLU A 197 -7.15 2.30 1.08
C GLU A 197 -6.78 3.70 1.60
N PHE A 198 -5.94 3.75 2.63
CA PHE A 198 -5.57 5.01 3.25
C PHE A 198 -4.58 5.82 2.42
N TYR A 199 -4.53 7.10 2.74
CA TYR A 199 -3.56 8.08 2.27
C TYR A 199 -3.46 9.17 3.34
N ILE A 200 -2.35 9.88 3.36
CA ILE A 200 -2.17 11.05 4.22
C ILE A 200 -1.85 12.23 3.33
N LEU A 201 -2.61 13.31 3.49
CA LEU A 201 -2.26 14.59 2.91
C LEU A 201 -1.68 15.47 4.03
N GLN A 202 -0.48 16.01 3.83
CA GLN A 202 0.16 16.94 4.76
C GLN A 202 0.26 18.33 4.17
N TYR A 203 0.20 19.34 5.04
CA TYR A 203 0.50 20.74 4.74
C TYR A 203 1.80 21.14 5.44
N TYR A 204 2.66 21.87 4.76
CA TYR A 204 3.90 22.37 5.35
C TYR A 204 3.66 23.72 6.04
N ASP A 205 3.86 23.73 7.35
CA ASP A 205 3.77 24.89 8.24
C ASP A 205 5.13 25.62 8.25
N GLU A 206 5.26 26.61 7.37
CA GLU A 206 6.51 27.38 7.18
C GLU A 206 6.95 28.11 8.46
N GLU A 207 6.00 28.57 9.28
CA GLU A 207 6.31 29.30 10.53
C GLU A 207 7.02 28.43 11.56
N ASN A 208 6.72 27.14 11.57
CA ASN A 208 7.24 26.18 12.55
C ASN A 208 8.16 25.12 11.91
N ASP A 209 8.49 25.26 10.63
CA ASP A 209 9.31 24.34 9.83
C ASP A 209 8.91 22.86 10.03
N ARG A 210 7.63 22.54 9.81
CA ARG A 210 7.11 21.18 10.03
C ARG A 210 5.97 20.80 9.10
N TRP A 211 5.79 19.50 8.91
CA TRP A 211 4.63 18.95 8.23
C TRP A 211 3.48 18.69 9.21
N LEU A 212 2.28 19.12 8.84
CA LEU A 212 1.04 18.90 9.58
C LEU A 212 0.15 17.92 8.82
N ASP A 213 -0.32 16.86 9.48
CA ASP A 213 -1.32 15.95 8.90
C ASP A 213 -2.63 16.70 8.68
N TYR A 214 -2.92 16.99 7.41
CA TYR A 214 -4.05 17.77 6.97
C TYR A 214 -5.29 16.89 6.78
N TYR A 215 -5.12 15.69 6.22
CA TYR A 215 -6.22 14.76 6.00
C TYR A 215 -5.77 13.31 6.04
N TYR A 216 -6.63 12.45 6.60
CA TYR A 216 -6.47 11.01 6.65
C TYR A 216 -7.83 10.32 6.61
N HIS A 217 -8.04 9.42 5.64
CA HIS A 217 -9.24 8.59 5.60
C HIS A 217 -9.00 7.29 6.38
N SER A 218 -9.82 7.04 7.41
CA SER A 218 -10.04 5.79 8.18
C SER A 218 -8.87 4.79 8.33
N TYR A 219 -8.54 4.43 9.58
CA TYR A 219 -7.48 3.47 9.96
C TYR A 219 -7.84 1.99 9.72
N LYS A 220 -8.81 1.68 8.86
CA LYS A 220 -9.12 0.29 8.53
C LYS A 220 -8.20 -0.17 7.40
N PRO A 221 -7.27 -1.11 7.65
CA PRO A 221 -6.41 -1.62 6.60
C PRO A 221 -7.27 -2.43 5.63
N GLY A 222 -7.40 -1.92 4.41
CA GLY A 222 -8.01 -2.58 3.26
C GLY A 222 -7.18 -2.27 2.02
N TYR A 223 -7.38 -3.03 0.95
CA TYR A 223 -6.76 -2.78 -0.33
C TYR A 223 -7.78 -2.15 -1.28
N ILE A 224 -7.38 -1.09 -1.98
CA ILE A 224 -8.19 -0.46 -3.03
C ILE A 224 -8.40 -1.44 -4.20
N GLY A 225 -7.41 -2.29 -4.43
CA GLY A 225 -7.40 -3.30 -5.48
C GLY A 225 -6.01 -3.91 -5.62
N VAL A 226 -5.74 -4.49 -6.79
CA VAL A 226 -4.45 -5.06 -7.15
C VAL A 226 -3.94 -4.42 -8.44
N ILE A 227 -2.67 -4.02 -8.45
CA ILE A 227 -1.97 -3.55 -9.65
C ILE A 227 -1.05 -4.66 -10.11
N LYS A 228 -1.35 -5.27 -11.26
CA LYS A 228 -0.55 -6.35 -11.83
C LYS A 228 0.75 -5.79 -12.44
N PRO A 229 1.76 -6.65 -12.70
CA PRO A 229 2.96 -6.27 -13.43
C PRO A 229 2.67 -5.51 -14.73
N GLY A 230 3.35 -4.38 -14.91
CA GLY A 230 3.20 -3.49 -16.07
C GLY A 230 1.90 -2.69 -16.12
N GLN A 231 1.08 -2.70 -15.07
CA GLN A 231 -0.19 -1.96 -15.02
C GLN A 231 -0.09 -0.72 -14.14
N SER A 232 -1.10 0.15 -14.29
CA SER A 232 -1.31 1.31 -13.45
C SER A 232 -2.73 1.32 -12.85
N MET A 233 -2.90 2.12 -11.79
CA MET A 233 -4.18 2.40 -11.17
C MET A 233 -4.32 3.90 -10.97
N ASP A 234 -5.41 4.45 -11.51
CA ASP A 234 -5.77 5.86 -11.28
C ASP A 234 -6.59 5.96 -9.99
N CYS A 235 -6.19 6.89 -9.15
CA CYS A 235 -6.77 7.16 -7.84
C CYS A 235 -7.20 8.61 -7.74
N THR A 236 -8.29 8.85 -7.02
CA THR A 236 -8.81 10.20 -6.77
C THR A 236 -9.17 10.36 -5.29
N ILE A 237 -8.65 11.41 -4.68
CA ILE A 237 -8.97 11.86 -3.33
C ILE A 237 -10.01 12.97 -3.45
N HIS A 238 -11.19 12.79 -2.87
CA HIS A 238 -12.20 13.86 -2.81
C HIS A 238 -11.99 14.72 -1.56
N LEU A 239 -11.67 16.00 -1.76
CA LEU A 239 -11.32 16.96 -0.70
C LEU A 239 -12.55 17.49 0.05
N ASN A 240 -13.76 17.40 -0.52
CA ASN A 240 -14.96 17.97 0.10
C ASN A 240 -15.65 17.05 1.14
N THR A 241 -14.90 16.19 1.84
CA THR A 241 -15.50 15.30 2.83
C THR A 241 -15.58 16.01 4.18
N LYS A 242 -16.79 16.16 4.75
CA LYS A 242 -17.05 16.76 6.08
C LYS A 242 -16.48 15.94 7.25
N GLN A 243 -15.53 15.03 7.02
CA GLN A 243 -15.01 14.12 8.03
C GLN A 243 -14.09 14.84 9.04
N PRO A 244 -14.09 14.42 10.31
CA PRO A 244 -13.34 15.08 11.38
C PRO A 244 -11.83 14.82 11.26
N TYR A 245 -11.03 15.86 11.52
CA TYR A 245 -9.58 15.89 11.38
C TYR A 245 -8.86 15.69 12.71
N ARG A 246 -7.60 15.24 12.66
CA ARG A 246 -6.79 14.97 13.86
C ARG A 246 -6.14 16.22 14.48
N PHE A 247 -5.88 17.27 13.69
CA PHE A 247 -5.19 18.47 14.17
C PHE A 247 -5.93 19.81 13.95
N SER A 248 -7.10 19.84 13.30
CA SER A 248 -7.90 21.05 13.20
C SER A 248 -8.87 21.18 14.38
N LYS A 249 -8.37 21.62 15.53
CA LYS A 249 -9.25 22.27 16.53
C LYS A 249 -9.89 23.54 15.94
N GLU A 250 -9.33 24.07 14.87
CA GLU A 250 -9.82 25.22 14.11
C GLU A 250 -10.24 24.75 12.71
N LYS A 251 -11.55 24.52 12.52
CA LYS A 251 -12.15 24.27 11.20
C LYS A 251 -12.23 25.56 10.39
N GLU A 252 -11.15 26.30 10.26
CA GLU A 252 -11.11 27.44 9.35
C GLU A 252 -10.65 26.91 7.99
N LEU A 253 -11.63 26.49 7.20
CA LEU A 253 -11.42 26.33 5.76
C LEU A 253 -10.73 27.59 5.24
N TYR A 254 -9.87 27.46 4.24
CA TYR A 254 -9.26 28.63 3.63
C TYR A 254 -10.34 29.58 3.12
N LEU A 255 -10.30 30.84 3.60
CA LEU A 255 -11.35 31.85 3.37
C LEU A 255 -12.77 31.37 3.69
N ASN A 256 -12.91 30.46 4.67
CA ASN A 256 -14.16 29.79 5.04
C ASN A 256 -14.85 29.04 3.87
N LYS A 257 -14.12 28.74 2.79
CA LYS A 257 -14.70 28.21 1.55
C LYS A 257 -13.99 26.96 1.04
N TYR A 258 -12.66 26.92 1.11
CA TYR A 258 -11.89 25.91 0.42
C TYR A 258 -11.19 24.96 1.37
N PHE A 259 -11.13 23.68 0.97
CA PHE A 259 -10.48 22.65 1.76
C PHE A 259 -8.97 22.88 1.84
N LEU A 260 -8.32 23.24 0.74
CA LEU A 260 -6.89 23.56 0.72
C LEU A 260 -6.69 25.07 0.77
N ARG A 261 -5.62 25.50 1.45
CA ARG A 261 -5.09 26.87 1.40
C ARG A 261 -3.85 26.89 0.50
N PRO A 262 -3.41 28.06 0.02
CA PRO A 262 -2.13 28.15 -0.67
C PRO A 262 -0.96 27.65 0.18
N GLY A 263 0.02 27.04 -0.48
CA GLY A 263 1.26 26.58 0.14
C GLY A 263 1.70 25.20 -0.33
N LYS A 264 2.68 24.64 0.37
CA LYS A 264 3.29 23.34 0.03
C LYS A 264 2.53 22.20 0.70
N TYR A 265 2.26 21.16 -0.08
CA TYR A 265 1.57 19.94 0.33
C TYR A 265 2.40 18.70 -0.01
N ARG A 266 2.06 17.60 0.67
CA ARG A 266 2.66 16.28 0.47
C ARG A 266 1.61 15.20 0.55
N LEU A 267 1.61 14.31 -0.43
CA LEU A 267 0.80 13.10 -0.46
C LEU A 267 1.66 11.90 -0.05
N TYR A 268 1.21 11.17 0.97
CA TYR A 268 1.69 9.82 1.26
C TYR A 268 0.72 8.77 0.76
N LYS A 269 1.27 7.74 0.14
CA LYS A 269 0.52 6.56 -0.26
C LYS A 269 1.30 5.29 -0.01
N ASP A 270 0.69 4.38 0.73
CA ASP A 270 1.33 3.12 1.09
C ASP A 270 0.87 2.02 0.14
N ILE A 271 1.80 1.12 -0.17
CA ILE A 271 1.56 -0.09 -0.94
C ILE A 271 2.10 -1.30 -0.19
N ASP A 272 1.41 -2.42 -0.35
CA ASP A 272 1.85 -3.71 0.15
C ASP A 272 2.20 -4.65 -1.00
N ILE A 273 3.15 -5.54 -0.75
CA ILE A 273 3.52 -6.65 -1.62
C ILE A 273 3.47 -7.92 -0.77
N VAL A 274 2.63 -8.87 -1.19
CA VAL A 274 2.45 -10.14 -0.49
C VAL A 274 3.40 -11.18 -1.06
N LEU A 275 4.32 -11.65 -0.23
CA LEU A 275 5.33 -12.65 -0.58
C LEU A 275 4.92 -14.01 -0.06
N ASN A 276 5.24 -15.06 -0.83
CA ASN A 276 4.93 -16.44 -0.47
C ASN A 276 6.14 -17.32 -0.75
N LYS A 277 6.44 -18.25 0.15
CA LYS A 277 7.40 -19.33 -0.11
C LYS A 277 6.84 -20.65 0.40
N GLU A 278 6.76 -21.59 -0.53
CA GLU A 278 6.30 -22.96 -0.29
C GLU A 278 7.45 -23.84 0.23
N PHE A 279 7.10 -24.81 1.06
CA PHE A 279 7.99 -25.83 1.60
C PHE A 279 7.19 -27.10 1.94
N TYR A 280 7.90 -28.19 2.26
CA TYR A 280 7.30 -29.46 2.67
C TYR A 280 7.69 -29.81 4.11
N LEU A 281 6.70 -30.22 4.92
CA LEU A 281 6.94 -30.93 6.17
C LEU A 281 7.07 -32.43 5.90
N LEU A 282 8.20 -33.01 6.29
CA LEU A 282 8.55 -34.42 6.10
C LEU A 282 8.85 -35.10 7.44
N PRO A 283 8.82 -36.44 7.53
CA PRO A 283 9.14 -37.18 8.75
C PRO A 283 10.51 -36.87 9.34
#